data_AF-A0A2E3Q842-F1
#
_entry.id   AF-A0A2E3Q842-F1
#
_cell.length_a   1.000
_cell.length_b   1.000
_cell.length_c   1.000
_cell.angle_alpha   90.00
_cell.angle_beta   90.00
_cell.angle_gamma   90.00
#
_symmetry.space_group_name_H-M   'P 1'
#
loop_
_entity.id
_entity.type
_entity.pdbx_description
1 polymer ?
#
loop_
_entity_poly.entity_id
_entity_poly.type
_entity_poly.pdbx_seq_one_letter_code
_entity_poly.pdbx_strand_id
1 'polypeptide(L)'
;MKLFRSRRFDASHRHRQIYSAYEIAYSAVDLLAAVLFIVGSFLFLDDETVKAGTWLFIIGSVFFAARPAVRLARELHLAGLGEGDQEDGTETATAATRSGS
;
A
#
# COMPACT_ATOMS: atom_id res chain seq x y z
N MET A 1 -29.26 -4.49 15.27
CA MET A 1 -29.16 -5.31 14.04
C MET A 1 -27.70 -5.33 13.58
N LYS A 2 -27.05 -6.50 13.62
CA LYS A 2 -25.65 -6.69 13.16
C LYS A 2 -25.64 -6.70 11.62
N LEU A 3 -25.16 -5.61 11.02
CA LEU A 3 -25.09 -5.41 9.57
C LEU A 3 -23.62 -5.32 9.10
N PHE A 4 -22.79 -6.26 9.54
CA PHE A 4 -21.47 -6.47 8.95
C PHE A 4 -21.33 -7.93 8.56
N ARG A 5 -21.75 -8.24 7.34
CA ARG A 5 -21.32 -9.45 6.64
C ARG A 5 -19.84 -9.30 6.33
N SER A 6 -18.99 -9.79 7.23
CA SER A 6 -17.60 -10.10 6.90
C SER A 6 -17.56 -11.36 6.01
N ARG A 7 -18.04 -11.24 4.76
CA ARG A 7 -17.74 -12.23 3.71
C ARG A 7 -16.35 -11.93 3.16
N ARG A 8 -15.32 -12.41 3.87
CA ARG A 8 -14.01 -12.77 3.30
C ARG A 8 -13.54 -14.12 3.84
N PHE A 9 -14.48 -15.05 3.96
CA PHE A 9 -14.16 -16.47 3.97
C PHE A 9 -13.91 -16.86 2.51
N ASP A 10 -12.79 -17.55 2.25
CA ASP A 10 -12.30 -18.04 0.95
C ASP A 10 -11.35 -17.15 0.12
N ALA A 11 -10.41 -16.47 0.79
CA ALA A 11 -9.07 -16.38 0.20
C ALA A 11 -8.31 -17.65 0.61
N SER A 12 -8.30 -18.65 -0.28
CA SER A 12 -7.65 -19.96 -0.10
C SER A 12 -6.42 -19.93 0.81
N HIS A 13 -6.32 -20.91 1.73
CA HIS A 13 -5.28 -20.99 2.79
C HIS A 13 -3.85 -20.71 2.29
N ARG A 14 -3.54 -21.07 1.04
CA ARG A 14 -2.24 -20.85 0.40
C ARG A 14 -1.96 -19.38 0.04
N HIS A 15 -2.97 -18.61 -0.34
CA HIS A 15 -2.80 -17.18 -0.64
C HIS A 15 -2.59 -16.35 0.63
N ARG A 16 -3.22 -16.73 1.75
CA ARG A 16 -3.06 -16.03 3.03
C ARG A 16 -1.66 -16.16 3.61
N GLN A 17 -1.02 -17.32 3.47
CA GLN A 17 0.35 -17.55 3.94
C GLN A 17 1.36 -16.69 3.17
N ILE A 18 1.24 -16.66 1.84
CA ILE A 18 2.11 -15.86 0.97
C ILE A 18 1.96 -14.37 1.33
N TYR A 19 0.72 -13.88 1.43
CA TYR A 19 0.48 -12.47 1.76
C TYR A 19 1.05 -12.07 3.13
N SER A 20 0.92 -12.94 4.15
CA SER A 20 1.49 -12.68 5.47
C SER A 20 3.02 -12.63 5.47
N ALA A 21 3.68 -13.47 4.65
CA ALA A 21 5.13 -13.44 4.51
C ALA A 21 5.61 -12.12 3.87
N TYR A 22 4.89 -11.62 2.88
CA TYR A 22 5.18 -10.31 2.27
C TYR A 22 5.00 -9.16 3.27
N GLU A 23 3.94 -9.17 4.08
CA GLU A 23 3.71 -8.11 5.07
C GLU A 23 4.82 -8.06 6.14
N ILE A 24 5.31 -9.22 6.57
CA ILE A 24 6.46 -9.33 7.48
C ILE A 24 7.73 -8.85 6.78
N ALA A 25 7.96 -9.25 5.53
CA ALA A 25 9.13 -8.81 4.76
C ALA A 25 9.16 -7.29 4.59
N TYR A 26 8.03 -6.65 4.23
CA TYR A 26 7.94 -5.20 4.16
C TYR A 26 8.21 -4.53 5.51
N SER A 27 7.65 -5.07 6.59
CA SER A 27 7.89 -4.52 7.94
C SER A 27 9.35 -4.67 8.37
N ALA A 28 10.02 -5.75 7.95
CA ALA A 28 11.46 -5.93 8.18
C ALA A 28 12.30 -4.92 7.37
N VAL A 29 11.92 -4.63 6.12
CA VAL A 29 12.56 -3.59 5.30
C VAL A 29 12.37 -2.21 5.92
N ASP A 30 11.17 -1.88 6.39
CA ASP A 30 10.88 -0.62 7.09
C ASP A 30 11.73 -0.48 8.37
N LEU A 31 11.88 -1.56 9.14
CA LEU A 31 12.73 -1.59 10.33
C LEU A 31 14.21 -1.41 9.99
N LEU A 32 14.69 -2.08 8.94
CA LEU A 32 16.06 -1.93 8.45
C LEU A 32 16.34 -0.49 8.03
N ALA A 33 15.41 0.14 7.32
CA ALA A 33 15.50 1.55 6.95
C ALA A 33 15.64 2.45 8.18
N ALA A 34 14.80 2.24 9.20
CA ALA A 34 14.86 3.00 10.45
C ALA A 34 16.22 2.85 11.16
N VAL A 35 16.77 1.63 11.21
CA VAL A 35 18.10 1.38 11.80
C VAL A 35 19.19 2.12 11.01
N LEU A 36 19.16 2.06 9.68
CA LEU A 36 20.13 2.77 8.84
C LEU A 36 20.08 4.29 9.06
N PHE A 37 18.88 4.86 9.23
CA PHE A 37 18.73 6.28 9.54
C PHE A 37 19.27 6.65 10.90
N ILE A 38 19.01 5.84 11.93
CA ILE A 38 19.52 6.09 13.28
C ILE A 38 21.05 6.05 13.26
N VAL A 39 21.64 5.00 12.67
CA VAL A 39 23.09 4.87 12.55
C VAL A 39 23.66 6.03 11.73
N GLY A 40 23.11 6.33 10.56
CA GLY A 40 23.53 7.45 9.73
C GLY A 40 23.46 8.80 10.46
N SER A 41 22.45 8.99 11.31
CA SER A 41 22.31 10.21 12.14
C SER A 41 23.45 10.36 13.13
N PHE A 42 23.92 9.26 13.73
CA PHE A 42 25.11 9.30 14.60
C PHE A 42 26.39 9.59 13.80
N LEU A 43 26.54 9.04 12.60
CA LEU A 43 27.70 9.34 11.73
C LEU A 43 27.70 10.80 11.21
N PHE A 44 26.57 11.50 11.24
CA PHE A 44 26.55 12.92 10.90
C PHE A 44 27.08 13.84 12.00
N LEU A 45 27.41 13.31 13.18
CA LEU A 45 27.94 14.10 14.29
C LEU A 45 29.44 14.40 14.18
N ASP A 46 30.15 13.72 13.27
CA ASP A 46 31.59 13.85 13.08
C ASP A 46 31.95 13.99 11.59
N ASP A 47 32.73 15.02 11.24
CA ASP A 47 33.02 15.41 9.85
C ASP A 47 33.71 14.29 9.05
N GLU A 48 34.53 13.45 9.69
CA GLU A 48 35.21 12.34 9.03
C GLU A 48 34.24 11.24 8.57
N THR A 49 33.10 11.08 9.26
CA THR A 49 32.14 10.01 9.01
C THR A 49 30.88 10.45 8.24
N VAL A 50 30.70 11.75 7.99
CA VAL A 50 29.57 12.33 7.24
C VAL A 50 29.36 11.66 5.88
N LYS A 51 30.43 11.36 5.14
CA LYS A 51 30.31 10.70 3.82
C LYS A 51 29.68 9.31 3.94
N ALA A 52 30.09 8.53 4.95
CA ALA A 52 29.50 7.22 5.22
C ALA A 52 28.05 7.35 5.70
N GLY A 53 27.77 8.28 6.61
CA GLY A 53 26.42 8.61 7.07
C GLY A 53 25.46 8.97 5.93
N THR A 54 25.95 9.74 4.94
CA THR A 54 25.19 10.12 3.74
C THR A 54 24.75 8.90 2.93
N TRP A 55 25.66 7.95 2.67
CA TRP A 55 25.32 6.73 1.94
C TRP A 55 24.33 5.85 2.70
N LEU A 56 24.50 5.72 4.02
CA LEU A 56 23.53 5.04 4.88
C LEU A 56 22.14 5.67 4.78
N PHE A 57 22.06 7.01 4.77
CA PHE A 57 20.81 7.74 4.61
C PHE A 57 20.18 7.53 3.24
N ILE A 58 20.96 7.54 2.16
CA ILE A 58 20.46 7.28 0.80
C ILE A 58 19.86 5.87 0.74
N ILE A 59 20.60 4.86 1.21
CA ILE A 59 20.16 3.46 1.18
C ILE A 59 18.91 3.28 2.06
N GLY A 60 18.92 3.84 3.28
CA GLY A 60 17.76 3.84 4.17
C GLY A 60 16.52 4.48 3.52
N SER A 61 16.71 5.57 2.79
CA SER A 61 15.62 6.27 2.07
C SER A 61 15.00 5.42 0.97
N VAL A 62 15.81 4.69 0.22
CA VAL A 62 15.32 3.77 -0.82
C VAL A 62 14.48 2.67 -0.18
N PHE A 63 14.93 2.08 0.94
CA PHE A 63 14.16 1.05 1.64
C PHE A 63 12.86 1.60 2.23
N PHE A 64 12.91 2.76 2.89
CA PHE A 64 11.74 3.42 3.47
C PHE A 64 10.67 3.77 2.43
N ALA A 65 11.08 4.11 1.20
CA ALA A 65 10.15 4.48 0.12
C ALA A 65 9.33 3.30 -0.43
N ALA A 66 9.78 2.05 -0.24
CA ALA A 66 9.18 0.89 -0.91
C ALA A 66 7.69 0.69 -0.58
N ARG A 67 7.33 0.68 0.71
CA ARG A 67 5.94 0.47 1.15
C ARG A 67 4.98 1.61 0.79
N PRO A 68 5.30 2.90 1.04
CA PRO A 68 4.43 3.99 0.62
C PRO A 68 4.33 4.08 -0.91
N ALA A 69 5.37 3.75 -1.66
CA ALA A 69 5.31 3.73 -3.14
C ALA A 69 4.33 2.68 -3.67
N VAL A 70 4.35 1.45 -3.12
CA VAL A 70 3.39 0.40 -3.52
C VAL A 70 1.96 0.82 -3.17
N ARG A 71 1.75 1.40 -1.99
CA ARG A 71 0.44 1.91 -1.58
C ARG A 71 -0.05 3.01 -2.52
N LEU A 72 0.80 3.98 -2.84
CA LEU A 72 0.48 5.08 -3.73
C LEU A 72 0.16 4.58 -5.15
N ALA A 73 0.97 3.66 -5.69
CA ALA A 73 0.73 3.06 -7.01
C ALA A 73 -0.64 2.37 -7.06
N ARG A 74 -1.02 1.66 -6.00
CA ARG A 74 -2.33 1.01 -5.88
C ARG A 74 -3.47 2.04 -5.84
N GLU A 75 -3.32 3.11 -5.07
CA GLU A 75 -4.33 4.18 -4.96
C GLU A 75 -4.52 4.90 -6.31
N LEU A 76 -3.43 5.21 -7.03
CA LEU A 76 -3.49 5.82 -8.37
C LEU A 76 -4.13 4.89 -9.41
N HIS A 77 -3.79 3.61 -9.40
CA HIS A 77 -4.38 2.64 -10.33
C HIS A 77 -5.89 2.48 -10.10
N LEU A 78 -6.33 2.47 -8.84
CA LEU A 78 -7.75 2.37 -8.51
C LEU A 78 -8.52 3.66 -8.85
N ALA A 79 -7.91 4.83 -8.65
CA ALA A 79 -8.51 6.11 -9.02
C ALA A 79 -8.82 6.17 -10.53
N GLY A 80 -7.89 5.72 -11.38
CA GLY A 80 -8.09 5.70 -12.82
C GLY A 80 -9.11 4.67 -13.35
N LEU A 81 -9.50 3.69 -12.53
CA LEU A 81 -10.57 2.74 -12.88
C LEU A 81 -11.98 3.25 -12.49
N GLY A 82 -12.07 4.10 -11.47
CA GLY A 82 -13.35 4.63 -10.95
C GLY A 82 -14.07 5.62 -11.87
N GLU A 83 -13.40 6.10 -12.92
CA GLU A 83 -13.94 7.03 -13.91
C GLU A 83 -14.56 6.32 -15.13
N GLY A 84 -14.40 4.99 -15.27
CA GLY A 84 -14.90 4.21 -16.40
C GLY A 84 -16.06 3.24 -16.10
N ASP A 85 -16.45 3.07 -14.82
CA ASP A 85 -17.39 2.03 -14.36
C ASP A 85 -18.70 2.63 -13.80
N GLN A 86 -19.06 3.82 -14.31
CA GLN A 86 -20.16 4.65 -13.79
C GLN A 86 -21.13 5.05 -14.92
N GLU A 87 -21.35 4.20 -15.93
CA GLU A 87 -22.36 4.45 -16.99
C GLU A 87 -23.38 3.31 -17.19
N ASP A 88 -23.29 2.21 -16.43
CA ASP A 88 -24.04 0.98 -16.67
C ASP A 88 -25.09 0.66 -15.59
N GLY A 89 -25.21 1.49 -14.55
CA GLY A 89 -26.19 1.32 -13.46
C GLY A 89 -27.51 2.07 -13.59
N THR A 90 -27.62 3.07 -14.47
CA THR A 90 -28.75 4.03 -14.43
C THR A 90 -29.86 3.74 -15.46
N GLU A 91 -29.57 2.98 -16.53
CA GLU A 91 -30.59 2.75 -17.58
C GLU A 91 -31.67 1.73 -17.20
N THR A 92 -31.41 0.80 -16.27
CA THR A 92 -32.39 -0.25 -15.96
C THR A 92 -33.54 0.24 -15.07
N ALA A 93 -33.35 1.30 -14.28
CA ALA A 93 -34.39 1.84 -13.39
C ALA A 93 -35.46 2.69 -14.12
N THR A 94 -35.13 3.26 -15.29
CA THR A 94 -36.05 4.15 -16.01
C THR A 94 -36.99 3.38 -16.96
N ALA A 95 -36.60 2.19 -17.42
CA ALA A 95 -37.43 1.35 -18.29
C ALA A 95 -38.60 0.67 -17.56
N ALA A 96 -38.44 0.31 -16.28
CA ALA A 96 -39.48 -0.34 -15.48
C ALA A 96 -40.65 0.60 -15.10
N THR A 97 -40.42 1.92 -15.09
CA THR A 97 -41.45 2.92 -14.72
C THR A 97 -42.33 3.33 -15.91
N ARG A 98 -41.92 3.08 -17.16
CA ARG A 98 -42.71 3.44 -18.36
C ARG A 98 -43.60 2.32 -18.90
N SER A 99 -43.53 1.12 -18.34
CA SER A 99 -44.40 -0.02 -18.69
C SER A 99 -45.38 -0.29 -17.53
N GLY A 100 -46.16 0.72 -17.17
CA GLY A 100 -47.04 0.63 -16.00
C GLY A 100 -48.05 1.77 -15.89
N SER A 101 -48.40 2.41 -17.01
CA SER A 101 -49.43 3.45 -17.10
C SER A 101 -50.24 3.29 -18.37
#